data_AF-A0A968WRI3-F1
#
_entry.id   AF-A0A968WRI3-F1
#
_cell.length_a   1.000
_cell.length_b   1.000
_cell.length_c   1.000
_cell.angle_alpha   90.00
_cell.angle_beta   90.00
_cell.angle_gamma   90.00
#
_symmetry.space_group_name_H-M   'P 1'
#
loop_
_entity.id
_entity.type
_entity.pdbx_description
1 polymer ?
#
loop_
_entity_poly.entity_id
_entity_poly.type
_entity_poly.pdbx_seq_one_letter_code
_entity_poly.pdbx_strand_id
1 'polypeptide(L)'
;MSIERRNFPQFFITAPAPCPYLPGRLERKVFTHLIGQDAKALNTQLSQGGFRRSQNIAYRPACEGCASCVSVRVPVAKFKLTRSFKRVTARNNDLRAIPCRAKATSEHYSLFRAYIDTRHGTGGMADMSVLDFSAMVDDSFVDCKLMEYRDLEGQLVAAVLADVLGDGLS
;
A
#
# COMPACT_ATOMS: atom_id res chain seq x y z
N MET A 1 0.54 39.12 -13.70
CA MET A 1 1.37 37.91 -13.77
C MET A 1 1.42 37.28 -12.40
N SER A 2 0.51 36.33 -12.14
CA SER A 2 0.50 35.54 -10.91
C SER A 2 1.69 34.59 -10.93
N ILE A 3 2.59 34.72 -9.95
CA ILE A 3 3.64 33.74 -9.70
C ILE A 3 2.94 32.49 -9.18
N GLU A 4 2.69 31.51 -10.05
CA GLU A 4 2.44 30.14 -9.62
C GLU A 4 3.66 29.70 -8.81
N ARG A 5 3.55 29.73 -7.48
CA ARG A 5 4.47 28.99 -6.63
C ARG A 5 4.25 27.51 -6.91
N ARG A 6 4.98 26.96 -7.89
CA ARG A 6 5.13 25.50 -8.02
C ARG A 6 5.85 25.03 -6.77
N ASN A 7 5.09 24.61 -5.76
CA ASN A 7 5.63 23.91 -4.60
C ASN A 7 6.15 22.56 -5.11
N PHE A 8 7.43 22.53 -5.48
CA PHE A 8 8.09 21.28 -5.79
C PHE A 8 8.17 20.43 -4.51
N PRO A 9 7.84 19.13 -4.57
CA PRO A 9 7.94 18.25 -3.42
C PRO A 9 9.41 18.19 -2.96
N GLN A 10 9.61 18.35 -1.65
CA GLN A 10 10.93 18.19 -1.05
C GLN A 10 11.23 16.71 -0.87
N PHE A 11 12.37 16.28 -1.39
CA PHE A 11 12.84 14.91 -1.23
C PHE A 11 13.92 14.82 -0.16
N PHE A 12 13.81 13.77 0.65
CA PHE A 12 14.75 13.44 1.70
C PHE A 12 15.35 12.06 1.43
N ILE A 13 16.53 11.79 1.99
CA ILE A 13 17.18 10.49 1.89
C ILE A 13 17.44 9.93 3.29
N THR A 14 17.11 8.66 3.49
CA THR A 14 17.40 7.97 4.75
C THR A 14 18.89 7.71 4.90
N ALA A 15 19.34 7.58 6.16
CA ALA A 15 20.61 6.96 6.46
C ALA A 15 20.63 5.50 5.94
N PRO A 16 21.81 4.94 5.62
CA PRO A 16 21.95 3.53 5.27
C PRO A 16 21.48 2.63 6.42
N ALA A 17 20.71 1.61 6.09
CA ALA A 17 20.28 0.54 7.01
C ALA A 17 20.50 -0.84 6.35
N PRO A 18 20.53 -1.95 7.11
CA PRO A 18 20.59 -3.28 6.49
C PRO A 18 19.44 -3.52 5.50
N CYS A 19 19.74 -4.07 4.33
CA CYS A 19 18.72 -4.40 3.34
C CYS A 19 17.85 -5.55 3.83
N PRO A 20 16.51 -5.40 3.86
CA PRO A 20 15.62 -6.45 4.38
C PRO A 20 15.52 -7.68 3.46
N TYR A 21 15.94 -7.56 2.20
CA TYR A 21 15.81 -8.62 1.20
C TYR A 21 17.13 -9.31 0.83
N LEU A 22 18.25 -8.59 0.90
CA LEU A 22 19.54 -9.07 0.43
C LEU A 22 20.58 -8.98 1.56
N PRO A 23 20.98 -10.12 2.16
CA PRO A 23 21.99 -10.15 3.21
C PRO A 23 23.30 -9.47 2.78
N GLY A 24 23.91 -8.73 3.71
CA GLY A 24 25.18 -8.03 3.48
C GLY A 24 25.09 -6.78 2.60
N ARG A 25 23.90 -6.38 2.15
CA ARG A 25 23.69 -5.11 1.44
C ARG A 25 23.06 -4.06 2.35
N LEU A 26 23.23 -2.79 1.99
CA LEU A 26 22.57 -1.66 2.63
C LEU A 26 21.41 -1.16 1.77
N GLU A 27 20.35 -0.70 2.43
CA GLU A 27 19.21 0.00 1.87
C GLU A 27 19.29 1.50 2.21
N ARG A 28 18.93 2.33 1.23
CA ARG A 28 18.59 3.75 1.41
C ARG A 28 17.29 4.01 0.67
N LYS A 29 16.50 4.96 1.16
CA LYS A 29 15.24 5.38 0.51
C LYS A 29 15.28 6.87 0.27
N VAL A 30 14.87 7.28 -0.93
CA VAL A 30 14.42 8.65 -1.17
C VAL A 30 12.93 8.71 -0.85
N PHE A 31 12.47 9.74 -0.14
CA PHE A 31 11.07 9.88 0.20
C PHE A 31 10.61 11.34 0.21
N THR A 32 9.30 11.54 0.10
CA THR A 32 8.61 12.83 0.23
C THR A 32 7.30 12.63 0.96
N HIS A 33 6.78 13.71 1.55
CA HIS A 33 5.45 13.73 2.13
C HIS A 33 4.38 13.95 1.05
N LEU A 34 3.24 13.30 1.22
CA LEU A 34 2.02 13.48 0.45
C LEU A 34 1.03 14.26 1.33
N ILE A 35 1.04 15.58 1.20
CA ILE A 35 0.23 16.48 2.04
C ILE A 35 -0.52 17.50 1.19
N GLY A 36 -1.66 17.94 1.71
CA GLY A 36 -2.46 19.00 1.08
C GLY A 36 -3.24 18.52 -0.14
N GLN A 37 -3.80 19.49 -0.88
CA GLN A 37 -4.79 19.26 -1.93
C GLN A 37 -4.20 18.54 -3.16
N ASP A 38 -2.91 18.71 -3.43
CA ASP A 38 -2.23 18.12 -4.58
C ASP A 38 -1.72 16.69 -4.32
N ALA A 39 -1.86 16.16 -3.10
CA ALA A 39 -1.31 14.86 -2.71
C ALA A 39 -1.80 13.71 -3.61
N LYS A 40 -3.06 13.74 -4.06
CA LYS A 40 -3.59 12.73 -4.99
C LYS A 40 -2.88 12.73 -6.34
N ALA A 41 -2.72 13.91 -6.94
CA ALA A 41 -2.06 14.06 -8.23
C ALA A 41 -0.57 13.69 -8.11
N LEU A 42 0.08 14.15 -7.03
CA LEU A 42 1.47 13.82 -6.73
C LEU A 42 1.67 12.31 -6.53
N ASN A 43 0.78 11.63 -5.81
CA ASN A 43 0.85 10.17 -5.61
C ASN A 43 0.80 9.42 -6.94
N THR A 44 -0.06 9.85 -7.87
CA THR A 44 -0.13 9.26 -9.22
C THR A 44 1.20 9.43 -9.97
N GLN A 45 1.74 10.65 -10.00
CA GLN A 45 3.00 10.95 -10.69
C GLN A 45 4.18 10.18 -10.09
N LEU A 46 4.31 10.17 -8.76
CA LEU A 46 5.38 9.46 -8.07
C LEU A 46 5.27 7.94 -8.25
N SER A 47 4.05 7.41 -8.17
CA SER A 47 3.78 6.01 -8.46
C SER A 47 4.26 5.65 -9.86
N GLN A 48 3.95 6.44 -10.89
CA GLN A 48 4.48 6.22 -12.25
C GLN A 48 6.02 6.27 -12.30
N GLY A 49 6.65 7.11 -11.48
CA GLY A 49 8.10 7.17 -11.27
C GLY A 49 8.70 6.03 -10.43
N GLY A 50 7.90 5.05 -10.04
CA GLY A 50 8.34 3.86 -9.29
C GLY A 50 8.39 4.04 -7.78
N PHE A 51 7.81 5.11 -7.23
CA PHE A 51 7.61 5.24 -5.79
C PHE A 51 6.52 4.29 -5.31
N ARG A 52 6.65 3.89 -4.05
CA ARG A 52 5.67 3.13 -3.25
C ARG A 52 5.14 4.06 -2.16
N ARG A 53 3.97 3.77 -1.61
CA ARG A 53 3.37 4.57 -0.53
C ARG A 53 3.25 3.80 0.76
N SER A 54 3.42 4.50 1.87
CA SER A 54 3.02 4.06 3.20
C SER A 54 2.48 5.28 3.94
N GLN A 55 1.20 5.27 4.32
CA GLN A 55 0.51 6.43 4.89
C GLN A 55 0.74 7.70 4.03
N ASN A 56 1.05 8.84 4.64
CA ASN A 56 1.30 10.09 3.92
C ASN A 56 2.76 10.25 3.44
N ILE A 57 3.48 9.14 3.20
CA ILE A 57 4.85 9.12 2.69
C ILE A 57 4.91 8.31 1.40
N ALA A 58 5.46 8.92 0.35
CA ALA A 58 5.90 8.23 -0.86
C ALA A 58 7.41 8.01 -0.81
N TYR A 59 7.87 6.80 -1.11
CA TYR A 59 9.30 6.46 -1.08
C TYR A 59 9.72 5.56 -2.25
N ARG A 60 10.99 5.62 -2.63
CA ARG A 60 11.63 4.70 -3.58
C ARG A 60 13.01 4.31 -3.08
N PRO A 61 13.46 3.05 -3.29
CA PRO A 61 14.84 2.68 -3.01
C PRO A 61 15.84 3.53 -3.80
N ALA A 62 16.92 3.91 -3.14
CA ALA A 62 18.02 4.72 -3.65
C ALA A 62 19.37 4.14 -3.17
N CYS A 63 19.49 2.81 -3.23
CA CYS A 63 20.65 2.07 -2.74
C CYS A 63 21.87 2.27 -3.64
N GLU A 64 23.05 2.39 -3.06
CA GLU A 64 24.30 2.46 -3.81
C GLU A 64 24.67 1.07 -4.37
N GLY A 65 25.01 1.01 -5.66
CA GLY A 65 25.44 -0.24 -6.31
C GLY A 65 24.38 -1.36 -6.37
N CYS A 66 23.09 -1.04 -6.19
CA CYS A 66 22.01 -2.02 -6.20
C CYS A 66 20.75 -1.49 -6.90
N ALA A 67 20.20 -2.27 -7.83
CA ALA A 67 18.98 -1.93 -8.57
C ALA A 67 17.90 -3.04 -8.51
N SER A 68 18.00 -3.96 -7.55
CA SER A 68 17.11 -5.14 -7.48
C SER A 68 15.67 -4.80 -7.08
N CYS A 69 15.43 -3.64 -6.48
CA CYS A 69 14.08 -3.20 -6.13
C CYS A 69 13.37 -2.60 -7.34
N VAL A 70 12.73 -3.44 -8.13
CA VAL A 70 12.00 -3.04 -9.34
C VAL A 70 10.53 -2.75 -9.00
N SER A 71 10.01 -1.62 -9.47
CA SER A 71 8.56 -1.34 -9.44
C SER A 71 7.90 -2.06 -10.60
N VAL A 72 6.80 -2.76 -10.32
CA VAL A 72 6.07 -3.57 -11.32
C VAL A 72 4.68 -2.97 -11.55
N ARG A 73 4.22 -3.06 -12.80
CA ARG A 73 2.87 -2.68 -13.21
C ARG A 73 2.23 -3.86 -13.93
N VAL A 74 0.98 -4.15 -13.59
CA VAL A 74 0.22 -5.26 -14.19
C VAL A 74 -0.77 -4.67 -15.19
N PRO A 75 -0.65 -4.94 -16.51
CA PRO A 75 -1.58 -4.45 -17.52
C PRO A 75 -2.89 -5.25 -17.44
N VAL A 76 -3.78 -4.86 -16.52
CA VAL A 76 -5.03 -5.59 -16.22
C VAL A 76 -5.89 -5.83 -17.46
N ALA A 77 -5.93 -4.88 -18.41
CA ALA A 77 -6.66 -5.02 -19.67
C ALA A 77 -6.19 -6.21 -20.55
N LYS A 78 -4.97 -6.70 -20.35
CA LYS A 78 -4.41 -7.87 -21.06
C LYS A 78 -4.50 -9.15 -20.25
N PHE A 79 -4.94 -9.10 -19.00
CA PHE A 79 -4.99 -10.25 -18.12
C PHE A 79 -6.04 -11.26 -18.61
N LYS A 80 -5.64 -12.54 -18.68
CA LYS A 80 -6.52 -13.66 -19.02
C LYS A 80 -6.48 -14.68 -17.91
N LEU A 81 -7.64 -15.09 -17.43
CA LEU A 81 -7.75 -16.11 -16.40
C LEU A 81 -7.21 -17.46 -16.89
N THR A 82 -6.11 -17.90 -16.29
CA THR A 82 -5.53 -19.22 -16.51
C THR A 82 -6.33 -20.30 -15.77
N ARG A 83 -6.04 -21.57 -16.03
CA ARG A 83 -6.66 -22.70 -15.31
C ARG A 83 -6.43 -22.63 -13.79
N SER A 84 -5.26 -22.15 -13.35
CA SER A 84 -4.97 -22.00 -11.91
C SER A 84 -5.83 -20.91 -11.27
N PHE A 85 -5.97 -19.74 -11.91
CA PHE A 85 -6.85 -18.68 -11.41
C PHE A 85 -8.31 -19.12 -11.36
N LYS A 86 -8.82 -19.77 -12.42
CA LYS A 86 -10.19 -20.29 -12.43
C LYS A 86 -10.45 -21.28 -11.29
N ARG A 87 -9.49 -22.16 -10.98
CA ARG A 87 -9.59 -23.09 -9.84
C ARG A 87 -9.60 -22.35 -8.50
N VAL A 88 -8.78 -21.31 -8.34
CA VAL A 88 -8.79 -20.48 -7.12
C VAL A 88 -10.12 -19.77 -6.96
N THR A 89 -10.65 -19.15 -8.03
CA THR A 89 -11.97 -18.50 -7.99
C THR A 89 -13.09 -19.50 -7.63
N ALA A 90 -13.07 -20.69 -8.21
CA ALA A 90 -14.07 -21.72 -7.90
C ALA A 90 -14.00 -22.21 -6.45
N ARG A 91 -12.80 -22.30 -5.87
CA ARG A 91 -12.61 -22.71 -4.47
C ARG A 91 -13.07 -21.66 -3.46
N ASN A 92 -13.11 -20.39 -3.86
CA ASN A 92 -13.48 -19.26 -3.00
C ASN A 92 -14.77 -18.60 -3.51
N ASN A 93 -15.69 -19.38 -4.07
CA ASN A 93 -16.95 -18.87 -4.65
C ASN A 93 -17.98 -18.46 -3.58
N ASP A 94 -17.70 -18.82 -2.33
CA ASP A 94 -18.38 -18.45 -1.10
C ASP A 94 -18.01 -17.04 -0.62
N LEU A 95 -16.90 -16.47 -1.10
CA LEU A 95 -16.44 -15.14 -0.73
C LEU A 95 -17.07 -14.04 -1.61
N ARG A 96 -17.52 -12.97 -0.96
CA ARG A 96 -18.01 -11.74 -1.60
C ARG A 96 -17.03 -10.60 -1.38
N ALA A 97 -16.59 -9.99 -2.47
CA ALA A 97 -15.76 -8.78 -2.44
C ALA A 97 -16.65 -7.53 -2.40
N ILE A 98 -16.50 -6.69 -1.37
CA ILE A 98 -17.33 -5.52 -1.10
C ILE A 98 -16.43 -4.29 -1.02
N PRO A 99 -16.50 -3.35 -1.98
CA PRO A 99 -15.75 -2.10 -1.88
C PRO A 99 -16.41 -1.19 -0.84
N CYS A 100 -15.61 -0.67 0.07
CA CYS A 100 -16.02 0.27 1.11
C CYS A 100 -15.07 1.47 1.18
N ARG A 101 -15.49 2.49 1.94
CA ARG A 101 -14.62 3.63 2.25
C ARG A 101 -13.46 3.11 3.11
N ALA A 102 -12.25 3.61 2.88
CA ALA A 102 -11.14 3.40 3.79
C ALA A 102 -11.48 4.04 5.15
N LYS A 103 -12.03 3.22 6.03
CA LYS A 103 -12.35 3.55 7.41
C LYS A 103 -12.08 2.33 8.28
N ALA A 104 -11.21 2.46 9.25
CA ALA A 104 -10.89 1.41 10.18
C ALA A 104 -12.11 1.07 11.04
N THR A 105 -12.23 -0.22 11.35
CA THR A 105 -13.23 -0.77 12.28
C THR A 105 -12.53 -1.71 13.25
N SER A 106 -13.19 -2.03 14.35
CA SER A 106 -12.70 -3.05 15.28
C SER A 106 -12.57 -4.43 14.62
N GLU A 107 -13.47 -4.78 13.70
CA GLU A 107 -13.41 -6.02 12.93
C GLU A 107 -12.14 -6.07 12.05
N HIS A 108 -11.83 -4.97 11.36
CA HIS A 108 -10.58 -4.84 10.59
C HIS A 108 -9.34 -5.02 11.46
N TYR A 109 -9.32 -4.38 12.64
CA TYR A 109 -8.18 -4.46 13.55
C TYR A 109 -8.02 -5.87 14.14
N SER A 110 -9.12 -6.54 14.52
CA SER A 110 -9.08 -7.93 15.00
C SER A 110 -8.50 -8.88 13.95
N LEU A 111 -8.92 -8.74 12.69
CA LEU A 111 -8.37 -9.51 11.57
C LEU A 111 -6.88 -9.20 11.36
N PHE A 112 -6.50 -7.92 11.36
CA PHE A 112 -5.11 -7.48 11.25
C PHE A 112 -4.24 -8.08 12.38
N ARG A 113 -4.69 -8.01 13.62
CA ARG A 113 -3.97 -8.54 14.78
C ARG A 113 -3.75 -10.05 14.67
N ALA A 114 -4.81 -10.80 14.34
CA ALA A 114 -4.72 -12.23 14.11
C ALA A 114 -3.71 -12.58 13.00
N TYR A 115 -3.69 -11.82 11.90
CA TYR A 115 -2.71 -12.01 10.82
C TYR A 115 -1.27 -11.72 11.28
N ILE A 116 -1.05 -10.61 11.99
CA ILE A 116 0.28 -10.22 12.47
C ILE A 116 0.80 -11.24 13.49
N ASP A 117 -0.01 -11.65 14.47
CA ASP A 117 0.40 -12.64 15.48
C ASP A 117 0.79 -13.98 14.86
N THR A 118 0.07 -14.40 13.82
CA THR A 118 0.29 -15.71 13.18
C THR A 118 1.44 -15.72 12.18
N ARG A 119 1.74 -14.60 11.52
CA ARG A 119 2.70 -14.57 10.38
C ARG A 119 3.87 -13.62 10.56
N HIS A 120 3.71 -12.55 11.35
CA HIS A 120 4.63 -11.43 11.44
C HIS A 120 4.84 -10.93 12.88
N GLY A 121 4.81 -11.82 13.87
CA GLY A 121 4.92 -11.46 15.29
C GLY A 121 6.24 -10.78 15.69
N THR A 122 7.25 -10.83 14.83
CA THR A 122 8.54 -10.11 15.00
C THR A 122 8.77 -9.04 13.93
N GLY A 123 7.74 -8.72 13.13
CA GLY A 123 7.82 -7.72 12.07
C GLY A 123 7.63 -6.29 12.58
N GLY A 124 7.94 -5.29 11.76
CA GLY A 124 7.83 -3.87 12.15
C GLY A 124 6.41 -3.37 12.46
N MET A 125 5.38 -4.20 12.24
CA MET A 125 3.99 -3.91 12.59
C MET A 125 3.50 -4.71 13.81
N ALA A 126 4.36 -5.50 14.44
CA ALA A 126 4.02 -6.37 15.56
C ALA A 126 3.47 -5.60 16.77
N ASP A 127 3.93 -4.37 16.99
CA ASP A 127 3.54 -3.52 18.12
C ASP A 127 2.52 -2.44 17.76
N MET A 128 1.94 -2.47 16.54
CA MET A 128 0.93 -1.50 16.15
C MET A 128 -0.32 -1.61 17.02
N SER A 129 -0.69 -0.50 17.64
CA SER A 129 -1.94 -0.36 18.37
C SER A 129 -3.14 -0.18 17.44
N VAL A 130 -4.36 -0.23 18.01
CA VAL A 130 -5.59 0.11 17.28
C VAL A 130 -5.60 1.54 16.75
N LEU A 131 -4.91 2.46 17.43
CA LEU A 131 -4.79 3.86 17.02
C LEU A 131 -3.84 3.99 15.83
N ASP A 132 -2.70 3.27 15.86
CA ASP A 132 -1.75 3.25 14.73
C ASP A 132 -2.38 2.65 13.48
N PHE A 133 -3.13 1.55 13.66
CA PHE A 133 -3.89 0.92 12.58
C PHE A 133 -4.96 1.87 12.03
N SER A 134 -5.74 2.51 12.89
CA SER A 134 -6.76 3.48 12.47
C SER A 134 -6.16 4.64 11.72
N ALA A 135 -5.06 5.22 12.21
CA ALA A 135 -4.34 6.30 11.52
C ALA A 135 -3.85 5.85 10.13
N MET A 136 -3.32 4.63 10.00
CA MET A 136 -2.88 4.09 8.72
C MET A 136 -4.01 3.99 7.68
N VAL A 137 -5.22 3.63 8.10
CA VAL A 137 -6.38 3.45 7.21
C VAL A 137 -7.12 4.76 6.95
N ASP A 138 -7.28 5.59 7.98
CA ASP A 138 -8.17 6.76 7.96
C ASP A 138 -7.45 8.06 7.57
N ASP A 139 -6.21 8.25 8.05
CA ASP A 139 -5.49 9.50 7.91
C ASP A 139 -4.66 9.51 6.62
N SER A 140 -5.34 9.76 5.51
CA SER A 140 -4.70 9.88 4.21
C SER A 140 -5.11 11.10 3.42
N PHE A 141 -4.12 11.83 2.88
CA PHE A 141 -4.32 12.89 1.90
C PHE A 141 -4.52 12.35 0.47
N VAL A 142 -4.44 11.03 0.27
CA VAL A 142 -4.70 10.39 -1.02
C VAL A 142 -6.00 9.59 -0.97
N ASP A 143 -6.55 9.32 -2.16
CA ASP A 143 -7.79 8.57 -2.31
C ASP A 143 -7.53 7.09 -2.08
N CYS A 144 -8.06 6.56 -0.97
CA CYS A 144 -7.93 5.16 -0.58
C CYS A 144 -9.30 4.47 -0.60
N LYS A 145 -9.31 3.22 -1.03
CA LYS A 145 -10.45 2.32 -0.92
C LYS A 145 -10.07 1.10 -0.11
N LEU A 146 -11.04 0.59 0.64
CA LEU A 146 -10.92 -0.69 1.27
C LEU A 146 -11.80 -1.69 0.50
N MET A 147 -11.30 -2.90 0.30
CA MET A 147 -12.07 -4.02 -0.24
C MET A 147 -12.16 -5.08 0.85
N GLU A 148 -13.37 -5.32 1.33
CA GLU A 148 -13.66 -6.40 2.28
C GLU A 148 -14.02 -7.68 1.53
N TYR A 149 -13.53 -8.81 2.03
CA TYR A 149 -13.94 -10.14 1.57
C TYR A 149 -14.68 -10.82 2.71
N ARG A 150 -15.97 -11.10 2.49
CA ARG A 150 -16.85 -11.72 3.48
C ARG A 150 -17.34 -13.08 3.01
N ASP A 151 -17.48 -14.03 3.92
CA ASP A 151 -18.09 -15.33 3.64
C ASP A 151 -19.63 -15.24 3.49
N LEU A 152 -20.30 -16.38 3.37
CA LEU A 152 -21.76 -16.46 3.20
C LEU A 152 -22.52 -16.03 4.46
N GLU A 153 -21.90 -16.20 5.63
CA GLU A 153 -22.40 -15.79 6.93
C GLU A 153 -22.12 -14.31 7.23
N GLY A 154 -21.39 -13.62 6.35
CA GLY A 154 -21.07 -12.20 6.43
C GLY A 154 -19.85 -11.89 7.32
N GLN A 155 -19.09 -12.89 7.77
CA GLN A 155 -17.87 -12.67 8.55
C GLN A 155 -16.76 -12.12 7.66
N LEU A 156 -15.99 -11.16 8.17
CA LEU A 156 -14.83 -10.64 7.47
C LEU A 156 -13.67 -11.64 7.49
N VAL A 157 -13.24 -12.07 6.31
CA VAL A 157 -12.15 -13.06 6.13
C VAL A 157 -10.87 -12.41 5.61
N ALA A 158 -10.97 -11.37 4.79
CA ALA A 158 -9.82 -10.61 4.30
C ALA A 158 -10.20 -9.15 4.05
N ALA A 159 -9.20 -8.26 4.10
CA ALA A 159 -9.35 -6.86 3.73
C ALA A 159 -8.12 -6.40 2.93
N VAL A 160 -8.34 -5.54 1.94
CA VAL A 160 -7.27 -4.92 1.13
C VAL A 160 -7.46 -3.42 1.14
N LEU A 161 -6.46 -2.68 1.60
CA LEU A 161 -6.35 -1.24 1.43
C LEU A 161 -5.63 -0.94 0.11
N ALA A 162 -6.23 -0.14 -0.75
CA ALA A 162 -5.70 0.19 -2.07
C ALA A 162 -5.78 1.69 -2.35
N ASP A 163 -4.80 2.20 -3.07
CA ASP A 163 -4.80 3.57 -3.58
C ASP A 163 -5.57 3.65 -4.88
N VAL A 164 -6.34 4.73 -5.06
CA VAL A 164 -6.94 5.09 -6.35
C VAL A 164 -6.04 6.10 -7.05
N LEU A 165 -5.32 5.64 -8.07
CA LEU A 165 -4.44 6.45 -8.91
C LEU A 165 -5.17 6.94 -10.17
N GLY A 166 -4.57 7.90 -10.88
CA GLY A 166 -5.13 8.40 -12.15
C GLY A 166 -5.19 7.36 -13.28
N ASP A 167 -4.39 6.29 -13.21
CA ASP A 167 -4.26 5.26 -14.23
C ASP A 167 -4.47 3.82 -13.71
N GLY A 168 -4.90 3.65 -12.45
CA GLY A 168 -5.13 2.33 -11.88
C GLY A 168 -5.27 2.31 -10.36
N LEU A 169 -4.97 1.15 -9.78
CA LEU A 169 -4.90 0.94 -8.34
C LEU A 169 -3.46 0.58 -7.94
N SER A 170 -3.06 0.97 -6.73
CA SER A 170 -1.79 0.56 -6.12
C SER A 170 -1.98 -0.04 -4.74
#